data_AF-A0A1D1ZPV8-F1
#
_entry.id   AF-A0A1D1ZPV8-F1
#
_cell.length_a   1.000
_cell.length_b   1.000
_cell.length_c   1.000
_cell.angle_alpha   90.00
_cell.angle_beta   90.00
_cell.angle_gamma   90.00
#
_symmetry.space_group_name_H-M   'P 1'
#
loop_
_entity.id
_entity.type
_entity.pdbx_description
1 polymer ?
#
loop_
_entity_poly.entity_id
_entity_poly.type
_entity_poly.pdbx_seq_one_letter_code
_entity_poly.pdbx_strand_id
1 'polypeptide(L)'
;MEVSTEDKVMLSPAPSTPRSPHADQSDVLSAEEVVARRSGDVLLRHTILKGDHFPGCQNMKLRPLVDGAPNFRQVPGLPVYGVAIPTVQGLRRVLDLLGAAKGRRRVLWHSMREEPVLYVNGAPFVVREADKPFANLEYTGIDRERVEAMEARLKLDVLQESARYGAQILVAEEDDQFQVVQAWQPVSEADVQTPAEVYRELIEDGYDIDYLRVPVTDEKAPKGRDFDALIKRCWKPPKGAALVFNCQMGRGRTTTGMVIGTLLALRAGLAARAGEERTSGAGAKVEPGARPSIPRSFWDGPPQQALGAPFPDWFAAAPGGADEDASPAASPDVGEAELQAGNWGAVRSLLRVLEGGAASKAVLDMALDACAGMQNLRTAILAYRDRMAYERNDARRGALLTVCLEYLERYYSLIAFASYVGAPGYDPGDDPGYARWSAQRRELASILERLLRMNPLAALALDDGGGGG
;
A
#
# COMPACT_ATOMS: atom_id res chain seq x y z
N MET A 1 -91.31 -31.66 -2.42
CA MET A 1 -90.14 -32.27 -1.75
C MET A 1 -89.14 -31.14 -1.60
N GLU A 2 -89.26 -30.37 -0.51
CA GLU A 2 -88.54 -30.61 0.77
C GLU A 2 -87.04 -30.34 0.56
N VAL A 3 -86.51 -29.18 0.95
CA VAL A 3 -86.14 -28.69 2.31
C VAL A 3 -85.05 -29.54 2.96
N SER A 4 -84.10 -28.84 3.61
CA SER A 4 -83.12 -29.30 4.61
C SER A 4 -81.71 -29.55 4.03
N THR A 5 -80.59 -29.12 4.60
CA THR A 5 -80.26 -28.31 5.80
C THR A 5 -78.76 -28.01 5.74
N GLU A 6 -78.35 -27.00 6.52
CA GLU A 6 -76.99 -26.60 6.87
C GLU A 6 -76.09 -27.76 7.32
N ASP A 7 -74.79 -27.65 7.03
CA ASP A 7 -73.75 -28.10 7.96
C ASP A 7 -72.55 -27.14 7.91
N LYS A 8 -72.56 -26.23 8.88
CA LYS A 8 -71.50 -25.28 9.19
C LYS A 8 -70.53 -25.98 10.15
N VAL A 9 -69.51 -26.65 9.63
CA VAL A 9 -68.46 -27.25 10.45
C VAL A 9 -67.65 -26.14 11.11
N MET A 10 -67.78 -26.02 12.42
CA MET A 10 -66.91 -25.20 13.27
C MET A 10 -65.48 -25.75 13.21
N LEU A 11 -64.55 -24.99 12.62
CA LEU A 11 -63.13 -25.15 12.91
C LEU A 11 -62.82 -24.41 14.22
N SER A 12 -62.41 -25.17 15.22
CA SER A 12 -61.84 -24.70 16.49
C SER A 12 -60.63 -23.79 16.25
N PRO A 13 -60.42 -22.73 17.06
CA PRO A 13 -59.24 -21.89 16.94
C PRO A 13 -57.97 -22.70 17.29
N ALA A 14 -56.92 -22.50 16.50
CA ALA A 14 -55.60 -23.07 16.74
C ALA A 14 -55.08 -22.68 18.14
N PRO A 15 -54.34 -23.57 18.84
CA PRO A 15 -53.80 -23.26 20.16
C PRO A 15 -52.81 -22.10 20.05
N SER A 16 -53.08 -21.04 20.81
CA SER A 16 -52.18 -19.90 20.97
C SER A 16 -50.81 -20.39 21.44
N THR A 17 -49.78 -20.18 20.62
CA THR A 17 -48.38 -20.28 21.05
C THR A 17 -48.19 -19.47 22.32
N PRO A 18 -47.57 -20.02 23.38
CA PRO A 18 -47.31 -19.27 24.58
C PRO A 18 -46.42 -18.08 24.22
N ARG A 19 -46.96 -16.86 24.41
CA ARG A 19 -46.17 -15.64 24.35
C ARG A 19 -45.01 -15.80 25.33
N SER A 20 -43.78 -15.73 24.81
CA SER A 20 -42.59 -15.57 25.63
C SER A 20 -42.83 -14.40 26.58
N PRO A 21 -42.59 -14.56 27.89
CA PRO A 21 -42.61 -13.42 28.79
C PRO A 21 -41.49 -12.49 28.33
N HIS A 22 -41.88 -11.24 28.07
CA HIS A 22 -41.04 -10.06 27.94
C HIS A 22 -39.53 -10.33 28.08
N ALA A 23 -38.84 -10.44 26.94
CA ALA A 23 -37.43 -10.09 26.91
C ALA A 23 -37.36 -8.61 27.35
N ASP A 24 -36.73 -8.41 28.50
CA ASP A 24 -36.48 -7.12 29.10
C ASP A 24 -35.88 -6.18 28.03
N GLN A 25 -36.54 -5.07 27.71
CA GLN A 25 -35.98 -3.99 26.90
C GLN A 25 -35.02 -3.14 27.75
N SER A 26 -34.15 -3.81 28.51
CA SER A 26 -33.13 -3.19 29.34
C SER A 26 -31.85 -3.00 28.53
N ASP A 27 -31.57 -1.75 28.17
CA ASP A 27 -30.27 -1.18 27.80
C ASP A 27 -29.49 -1.81 26.63
N VAL A 28 -30.08 -1.82 25.41
CA VAL A 28 -29.23 -1.86 24.21
C VAL A 28 -28.61 -0.48 24.05
N LEU A 29 -27.37 -0.32 24.54
CA LEU A 29 -26.61 0.90 24.33
C LEU A 29 -26.57 1.26 22.85
N SER A 30 -26.77 2.54 22.55
CA SER A 30 -26.58 3.04 21.19
C SER A 30 -25.14 2.82 20.73
N ALA A 31 -24.94 2.75 19.42
CA ALA A 31 -23.63 2.67 18.80
C ALA A 31 -22.67 3.78 19.32
N GLU A 32 -23.17 5.00 19.45
CA GLU A 32 -22.43 6.14 20.00
C GLU A 32 -22.01 5.92 21.45
N GLU A 33 -22.88 5.36 22.28
CA GLU A 33 -22.57 5.06 23.68
C GLU A 33 -21.54 3.94 23.82
N VAL A 34 -21.60 2.90 22.98
CA VAL A 34 -20.58 1.84 22.96
C VAL A 34 -19.22 2.43 22.60
N VAL A 35 -19.17 3.21 21.51
CA VAL A 35 -17.94 3.88 21.06
C VAL A 35 -17.39 4.85 22.12
N ALA A 36 -18.25 5.57 22.83
CA ALA A 36 -17.83 6.47 23.91
C ALA A 36 -17.32 5.74 25.16
N ARG A 37 -17.82 4.52 25.43
CA ARG A 37 -17.48 3.72 26.62
C ARG A 37 -16.34 2.72 26.40
N ARG A 38 -15.84 2.59 25.17
CA ARG A 38 -14.66 1.78 24.85
C ARG A 38 -13.48 2.09 25.76
N SER A 39 -12.81 1.04 26.22
CA SER A 39 -11.80 1.11 27.28
C SER A 39 -10.67 0.07 27.12
N GLY A 40 -10.48 -0.45 25.92
CA GLY A 40 -9.37 -1.35 25.60
C GLY A 40 -8.01 -0.65 25.59
N ASP A 41 -6.94 -1.41 25.40
CA ASP A 41 -5.57 -0.88 25.27
C ASP A 41 -5.31 -0.20 23.92
N VAL A 42 -6.00 -0.64 22.89
CA VAL A 42 -5.91 -0.17 21.49
C VAL A 42 -7.28 0.28 20.99
N LEU A 43 -8.34 -0.47 21.30
CA LEU A 43 -9.73 -0.09 21.03
C LEU A 43 -10.23 0.88 22.11
N LEU A 44 -9.81 2.13 22.00
CA LEU A 44 -10.00 3.20 22.98
C LEU A 44 -11.38 3.88 22.85
N ARG A 45 -11.73 4.68 23.85
CA ARG A 45 -12.89 5.59 23.78
C ARG A 45 -12.85 6.44 22.50
N HIS A 46 -14.02 6.69 21.93
CA HIS A 46 -14.18 7.48 20.70
C HIS A 46 -13.40 6.92 19.49
N THR A 47 -13.13 5.61 19.49
CA THR A 47 -12.59 4.93 18.32
C THR A 47 -13.56 3.90 17.77
N ILE A 48 -13.54 3.72 16.45
CA ILE A 48 -14.33 2.71 15.73
C ILE A 48 -13.41 1.61 15.19
N LEU A 49 -13.96 0.41 15.04
CA LEU A 49 -13.29 -0.70 14.34
C LEU A 49 -13.80 -0.68 12.90
N LYS A 50 -13.07 -0.02 12.01
CA LYS A 50 -13.52 0.30 10.66
C LYS A 50 -13.03 -0.74 9.65
N GLY A 51 -13.92 -1.19 8.77
CA GLY A 51 -13.62 -2.05 7.64
C GLY A 51 -12.59 -1.38 6.72
N ASP A 52 -11.58 -2.15 6.34
CA ASP A 52 -10.51 -1.68 5.45
C ASP A 52 -10.93 -1.73 3.97
N HIS A 53 -11.92 -2.58 3.66
CA HIS A 53 -12.60 -2.61 2.37
C HIS A 53 -13.73 -1.59 2.36
N PHE A 54 -13.91 -0.95 1.21
CA PHE A 54 -14.95 0.05 0.96
C PHE A 54 -15.32 0.03 -0.53
N PRO A 55 -16.52 0.52 -0.90
CA PRO A 55 -16.92 0.61 -2.31
C PRO A 55 -15.89 1.37 -3.15
N GLY A 56 -15.44 0.75 -4.25
CA GLY A 56 -14.42 1.34 -5.12
C GLY A 56 -12.96 1.14 -4.67
N CYS A 57 -12.70 0.39 -3.60
CA CYS A 57 -11.32 0.02 -3.23
C CYS A 57 -10.60 -0.82 -4.32
N GLN A 58 -11.36 -1.51 -5.18
CA GLN A 58 -10.88 -2.20 -6.37
C GLN A 58 -10.84 -1.29 -7.60
N ASN A 59 -9.66 -1.15 -8.20
CA ASN A 59 -9.48 -0.55 -9.51
C ASN A 59 -9.91 -1.55 -10.60
N MET A 60 -11.05 -1.27 -11.23
CA MET A 60 -11.63 -2.14 -12.26
C MET A 60 -10.84 -2.20 -13.57
N LYS A 61 -9.74 -1.43 -13.73
CA LYS A 61 -8.83 -1.50 -14.88
C LYS A 61 -7.71 -2.52 -14.67
N LEU A 62 -7.41 -2.89 -13.42
CA LEU A 62 -6.38 -3.88 -13.14
C LEU A 62 -6.87 -5.31 -13.42
N ARG A 63 -5.98 -6.14 -13.91
CA ARG A 63 -6.23 -7.57 -14.14
C ARG A 63 -5.07 -8.41 -13.58
N PRO A 64 -5.34 -9.62 -13.08
CA PRO A 64 -6.68 -10.22 -12.93
C PRO A 64 -7.48 -9.57 -11.79
N LEU A 65 -8.81 -9.70 -11.83
CA LEU A 65 -9.67 -9.37 -10.68
C LEU A 65 -9.70 -10.59 -9.76
N VAL A 66 -9.31 -10.41 -8.49
CA VAL A 66 -9.31 -11.47 -7.49
C VAL A 66 -10.27 -11.07 -6.38
N ASP A 67 -11.36 -11.81 -6.27
CA ASP A 67 -12.38 -11.59 -5.25
C ASP A 67 -11.77 -11.64 -3.84
N GLY A 68 -12.09 -10.63 -3.03
CA GLY A 68 -11.50 -10.42 -1.70
C GLY A 68 -10.03 -10.00 -1.68
N ALA A 69 -9.36 -9.80 -2.83
CA ALA A 69 -7.95 -9.37 -2.88
C ALA A 69 -7.76 -8.19 -3.85
N PRO A 70 -8.15 -6.97 -3.44
CA PRO A 70 -8.25 -5.88 -4.39
C PRO A 70 -6.91 -5.48 -5.00
N ASN A 71 -6.91 -4.91 -6.21
CA ASN A 71 -5.73 -4.34 -6.87
C ASN A 71 -4.53 -5.30 -7.03
N PHE A 72 -4.79 -6.61 -7.04
CA PHE A 72 -3.78 -7.62 -7.33
C PHE A 72 -3.18 -7.41 -8.74
N ARG A 73 -1.85 -7.35 -8.83
CA ARG A 73 -1.11 -7.12 -10.07
C ARG A 73 0.31 -7.66 -9.99
N GLN A 74 0.89 -7.94 -11.15
CA GLN A 74 2.28 -8.37 -11.31
C GLN A 74 3.08 -7.33 -12.09
N VAL A 75 4.37 -7.16 -11.74
CA VAL A 75 5.33 -6.44 -12.57
C VAL A 75 5.66 -7.28 -13.81
N PRO A 76 5.51 -6.74 -15.04
CA PRO A 76 5.80 -7.51 -16.26
C PRO A 76 7.18 -8.17 -16.23
N GLY A 77 7.23 -9.47 -16.53
CA GLY A 77 8.48 -10.24 -16.62
C GLY A 77 9.17 -10.55 -15.29
N LEU A 78 8.65 -10.10 -14.14
CA LEU A 78 9.27 -10.30 -12.83
C LEU A 78 8.31 -10.99 -11.85
N PRO A 79 8.80 -11.83 -10.92
CA PRO A 79 7.97 -12.47 -9.92
C PRO A 79 7.65 -11.51 -8.74
N VAL A 80 7.32 -10.26 -9.06
CA VAL A 80 7.01 -9.19 -8.11
C VAL A 80 5.54 -8.82 -8.26
N TYR A 81 4.81 -8.82 -7.15
CA TYR A 81 3.36 -8.64 -7.12
C TYR A 81 2.97 -7.59 -6.08
N GLY A 82 1.89 -6.86 -6.36
CA GLY A 82 1.27 -5.94 -5.43
C GLY A 82 -0.21 -6.25 -5.27
N VAL A 83 -0.74 -6.02 -4.07
CA VAL A 83 -2.16 -6.21 -3.75
C VAL A 83 -2.59 -5.23 -2.66
N ALA A 84 -3.87 -4.86 -2.64
CA ALA A 84 -4.50 -4.24 -1.48
C ALA A 84 -4.59 -5.27 -0.33
N ILE A 85 -5.04 -4.85 0.84
CA ILE A 85 -5.23 -5.79 1.93
C ILE A 85 -6.30 -6.82 1.52
N PRO A 86 -6.01 -8.12 1.54
CA PRO A 86 -7.02 -9.11 1.16
C PRO A 86 -7.86 -9.52 2.37
N THR A 87 -9.04 -10.08 2.13
CA THR A 87 -9.72 -10.95 3.11
C THR A 87 -8.96 -12.27 3.23
N VAL A 88 -9.26 -13.08 4.26
CA VAL A 88 -8.66 -14.42 4.41
C VAL A 88 -8.94 -15.29 3.17
N GLN A 89 -10.16 -15.24 2.64
CA GLN A 89 -10.48 -15.95 1.40
C GLN A 89 -9.73 -15.37 0.18
N GLY A 90 -9.55 -14.04 0.13
CA GLY A 90 -8.72 -13.38 -0.88
C GLY A 90 -7.26 -13.83 -0.84
N LEU A 91 -6.68 -14.00 0.35
CA LEU A 91 -5.33 -14.54 0.54
C LEU A 91 -5.22 -15.93 -0.08
N ARG A 92 -6.14 -16.86 0.23
CA ARG A 92 -6.15 -18.21 -0.33
C ARG A 92 -6.20 -18.19 -1.86
N ARG A 93 -7.09 -17.37 -2.45
CA ARG A 93 -7.21 -17.23 -3.91
C ARG A 93 -5.94 -16.69 -4.56
N VAL A 94 -5.29 -15.69 -3.96
CA VAL A 94 -4.00 -15.19 -4.45
C VAL A 94 -2.93 -16.27 -4.39
N LEU A 95 -2.87 -17.02 -3.29
CA LEU A 95 -1.91 -18.10 -3.12
C LEU A 95 -2.13 -19.25 -4.10
N ASP A 96 -3.38 -19.61 -4.39
CA ASP A 96 -3.73 -20.59 -5.42
C ASP A 96 -3.29 -20.11 -6.81
N LEU A 97 -3.57 -18.85 -7.16
CA LEU A 97 -3.16 -18.24 -8.43
C LEU A 97 -1.64 -18.22 -8.60
N LEU A 98 -0.91 -17.98 -7.51
CA LEU A 98 0.55 -18.00 -7.50
C LEU A 98 1.12 -19.43 -7.52
N GLY A 99 0.28 -20.45 -7.34
CA GLY A 99 0.70 -21.84 -7.26
C GLY A 99 1.41 -22.18 -5.94
N ALA A 100 1.05 -21.53 -4.84
CA ALA A 100 1.66 -21.75 -3.53
C ALA A 100 1.09 -22.96 -2.78
N ALA A 101 -0.10 -23.42 -3.18
CA ALA A 101 -0.76 -24.58 -2.58
C ALA A 101 0.10 -25.84 -2.71
N LYS A 102 0.20 -26.59 -1.60
CA LYS A 102 0.98 -27.83 -1.48
C LYS A 102 2.48 -27.63 -1.73
N GLY A 103 3.00 -26.46 -1.38
CA GLY A 103 4.43 -26.14 -1.45
C GLY A 103 5.04 -26.10 -2.85
N ARG A 104 4.22 -25.90 -3.89
CA ARG A 104 4.72 -25.87 -5.28
C ARG A 104 5.52 -24.61 -5.61
N ARG A 105 5.25 -23.51 -4.91
CA ARG A 105 5.96 -22.24 -5.06
C ARG A 105 5.99 -21.49 -3.74
N ARG A 106 7.18 -21.05 -3.33
CA ARG A 106 7.33 -20.16 -2.17
C ARG A 106 6.78 -18.77 -2.45
N VAL A 107 5.98 -18.25 -1.54
CA VAL A 107 5.51 -16.85 -1.56
C VAL A 107 6.11 -16.09 -0.39
N LEU A 108 6.92 -15.08 -0.67
CA LEU A 108 7.40 -14.13 0.33
C LEU A 108 6.43 -12.94 0.37
N TRP A 109 5.57 -12.94 1.38
CA TRP A 109 4.55 -11.92 1.58
C TRP A 109 5.04 -10.82 2.53
N HIS A 110 4.85 -9.56 2.13
CA HIS A 110 5.29 -8.37 2.86
C HIS A 110 4.12 -7.42 3.09
N SER A 111 3.71 -7.26 4.34
CA SER A 111 2.76 -6.21 4.71
C SER A 111 3.52 -4.93 5.04
N MET A 112 3.32 -3.90 4.23
CA MET A 112 3.95 -2.59 4.34
C MET A 112 3.22 -1.65 5.33
N ARG A 113 2.25 -2.16 6.10
CA ARG A 113 1.38 -1.34 6.94
C ARG A 113 2.01 -0.98 8.27
N GLU A 114 1.83 0.24 8.75
CA GLU A 114 2.19 0.60 10.13
C GLU A 114 0.99 0.54 11.08
N GLU A 115 -0.23 0.54 10.54
CA GLU A 115 -1.47 0.52 11.32
C GLU A 115 -1.76 -0.90 11.81
N PRO A 116 -2.09 -1.12 13.10
CA PRO A 116 -2.50 -2.44 13.57
C PRO A 116 -3.77 -2.89 12.85
N VAL A 117 -3.75 -4.12 12.35
CA VAL A 117 -4.85 -4.75 11.62
C VAL A 117 -5.41 -5.89 12.44
N LEU A 118 -6.72 -6.08 12.36
CA LEU A 118 -7.39 -7.26 12.89
C LEU A 118 -8.32 -7.85 11.82
N TYR A 119 -8.35 -9.16 11.69
CA TYR A 119 -9.37 -9.85 10.90
C TYR A 119 -10.55 -10.19 11.80
N VAL A 120 -11.75 -9.81 11.38
CA VAL A 120 -13.02 -10.18 12.02
C VAL A 120 -13.87 -10.87 10.96
N ASN A 121 -14.31 -12.11 11.24
CA ASN A 121 -15.05 -12.94 10.27
C ASN A 121 -14.32 -13.05 8.91
N GLY A 122 -12.98 -13.09 8.96
CA GLY A 122 -12.13 -13.16 7.77
C GLY A 122 -11.98 -11.86 6.95
N ALA A 123 -12.63 -10.76 7.35
CA ALA A 123 -12.47 -9.44 6.73
C ALA A 123 -11.51 -8.54 7.53
N PRO A 124 -10.69 -7.70 6.88
CA PRO A 124 -9.73 -6.84 7.58
C PRO A 124 -10.37 -5.57 8.14
N PHE A 125 -9.99 -5.22 9.36
CA PHE A 125 -10.40 -4.03 10.10
C PHE A 125 -9.21 -3.29 10.69
N VAL A 126 -9.39 -1.99 10.92
CA VAL A 126 -8.41 -1.07 11.52
C VAL A 126 -9.11 -0.13 12.49
N VAL A 127 -8.38 0.37 13.49
CA VAL A 127 -8.90 1.37 14.44
C VAL A 127 -8.85 2.77 13.81
N ARG A 128 -9.92 3.55 13.99
CA ARG A 128 -10.02 4.96 13.54
C ARG A 128 -10.63 5.82 14.63
N GLU A 129 -10.32 7.12 14.65
CA GLU A 129 -11.09 8.09 15.46
C GLU A 129 -12.52 8.18 14.89
N ALA A 130 -13.52 8.19 15.77
CA ALA A 130 -14.93 8.22 15.37
C ALA A 130 -15.32 9.52 14.65
N ASP A 131 -14.69 10.64 14.99
CA ASP A 131 -14.88 11.95 14.34
C ASP A 131 -14.10 12.09 13.03
N LYS A 132 -13.09 11.24 12.80
CA LYS A 132 -12.25 11.22 11.58
C LYS A 132 -12.10 9.80 11.03
N PRO A 133 -13.20 9.15 10.63
CA PRO A 133 -13.20 7.73 10.27
C PRO A 133 -12.37 7.43 9.01
N PHE A 134 -12.08 8.43 8.18
CA PHE A 134 -11.29 8.31 6.95
C PHE A 134 -9.79 8.60 7.14
N ALA A 135 -9.37 9.12 8.30
CA ALA A 135 -7.97 9.47 8.58
C ALA A 135 -7.22 8.31 9.25
N ASN A 136 -5.98 8.03 8.84
CA ASN A 136 -5.14 7.01 9.47
C ASN A 136 -4.68 7.49 10.85
N LEU A 137 -4.64 6.57 11.82
CA LEU A 137 -3.89 6.78 13.04
C LEU A 137 -2.40 6.60 12.72
N GLU A 138 -1.64 7.69 12.71
CA GLU A 138 -0.21 7.66 12.37
C GLU A 138 0.63 7.28 13.59
N TYR A 139 1.44 6.23 13.45
CA TYR A 139 2.44 5.81 14.42
C TYR A 139 3.83 5.97 13.81
N THR A 140 4.20 7.21 13.48
CA THR A 140 5.37 7.50 12.64
C THR A 140 6.63 6.79 13.14
N GLY A 141 7.20 5.92 12.31
CA GLY A 141 8.45 5.21 12.64
C GLY A 141 8.30 4.07 13.64
N ILE A 142 7.09 3.56 13.89
CA ILE A 142 6.86 2.35 14.69
C ILE A 142 7.62 1.14 14.10
N ASP A 143 8.14 0.28 14.97
CA ASP A 143 8.80 -0.97 14.55
C ASP A 143 7.80 -2.13 14.45
N ARG A 144 8.27 -3.24 13.89
CA ARG A 144 7.45 -4.43 13.64
C ARG A 144 6.86 -5.00 14.94
N GLU A 145 7.73 -5.20 15.93
CA GLU A 145 7.41 -5.85 17.18
C GLU A 145 6.31 -5.08 17.92
N ARG A 146 6.38 -3.74 17.89
CA ARG A 146 5.37 -2.88 18.50
C ARG A 146 4.03 -2.95 17.78
N VAL A 147 4.01 -2.98 16.44
CA VAL A 147 2.77 -3.12 15.67
C VAL A 147 2.12 -4.47 15.94
N GLU A 148 2.87 -5.58 15.86
CA GLU A 148 2.33 -6.92 16.12
C GLU A 148 1.83 -7.05 17.58
N ALA A 149 2.49 -6.41 18.55
CA ALA A 149 2.02 -6.35 19.93
C ALA A 149 0.75 -5.49 20.11
N MET A 150 0.54 -4.48 19.27
CA MET A 150 -0.74 -3.74 19.23
C MET A 150 -1.85 -4.60 18.63
N GLU A 151 -1.58 -5.39 17.60
CA GLU A 151 -2.56 -6.31 17.01
C GLU A 151 -3.02 -7.37 18.01
N ALA A 152 -2.09 -7.94 18.78
CA ALA A 152 -2.41 -8.89 19.84
C ALA A 152 -3.29 -8.28 20.93
N ARG A 153 -3.02 -7.03 21.35
CA ARG A 153 -3.85 -6.31 22.33
C ARG A 153 -5.21 -5.93 21.75
N LEU A 154 -5.26 -5.49 20.50
CA LEU A 154 -6.50 -5.17 19.80
C LEU A 154 -7.42 -6.40 19.69
N LYS A 155 -6.86 -7.60 19.44
CA LYS A 155 -7.60 -8.86 19.52
C LYS A 155 -8.22 -9.06 20.91
N LEU A 156 -7.44 -8.88 21.97
CA LEU A 156 -7.94 -9.02 23.34
C LEU A 156 -9.04 -8.00 23.66
N ASP A 157 -8.89 -6.74 23.24
CA ASP A 157 -9.90 -5.71 23.41
C ASP A 157 -11.22 -6.09 22.74
N VAL A 158 -11.16 -6.58 21.49
CA VAL A 158 -12.34 -7.01 20.73
C VAL A 158 -13.02 -8.21 21.38
N LEU A 159 -12.26 -9.20 21.86
CA LEU A 159 -12.82 -10.37 22.55
C LEU A 159 -13.48 -9.98 23.89
N GLN A 160 -12.88 -9.06 24.64
CA GLN A 160 -13.45 -8.55 25.89
C GLN A 160 -14.71 -7.71 25.64
N GLU A 161 -14.71 -6.86 24.62
CA GLU A 161 -15.91 -6.11 24.22
C GLU A 161 -17.01 -7.07 23.78
N SER A 162 -16.68 -8.06 22.94
CA SER A 162 -17.62 -9.08 22.47
C SER A 162 -18.27 -9.87 23.61
N ALA A 163 -17.50 -10.26 24.62
CA ALA A 163 -18.03 -10.95 25.80
C ALA A 163 -19.03 -10.08 26.61
N ARG A 164 -18.88 -8.76 26.60
CA ARG A 164 -19.82 -7.83 27.27
C ARG A 164 -21.12 -7.64 26.49
N TYR A 165 -21.06 -7.76 25.17
CA TYR A 165 -22.18 -7.52 24.26
C TYR A 165 -22.71 -8.81 23.61
N GLY A 166 -22.72 -9.92 24.36
CA GLY A 166 -23.40 -11.14 23.93
C GLY A 166 -22.78 -11.84 22.72
N ALA A 167 -21.45 -11.91 22.67
CA ALA A 167 -20.67 -12.47 21.56
C ALA A 167 -20.81 -11.66 20.26
N GLN A 168 -20.96 -10.35 20.37
CA GLN A 168 -21.03 -9.44 19.23
C GLN A 168 -20.04 -8.29 19.37
N ILE A 169 -19.43 -7.88 18.27
CA ILE A 169 -18.58 -6.69 18.19
C ILE A 169 -19.21 -5.63 17.29
N LEU A 170 -19.12 -4.37 17.72
CA LEU A 170 -19.59 -3.24 16.91
C LEU A 170 -18.49 -2.80 15.94
N VAL A 171 -18.75 -2.98 14.65
CA VAL A 171 -17.85 -2.55 13.56
C VAL A 171 -18.46 -1.38 12.79
N ALA A 172 -17.63 -0.72 11.99
CA ALA A 172 -18.04 0.36 11.10
C ALA A 172 -17.61 0.05 9.67
N GLU A 173 -18.52 0.16 8.71
CA GLU A 173 -18.25 -0.10 7.28
C GLU A 173 -18.73 1.09 6.44
N GLU A 174 -18.18 1.22 5.23
CA GLU A 174 -18.65 2.23 4.28
C GLU A 174 -19.72 1.62 3.38
N ASP A 175 -20.89 2.27 3.30
CA ASP A 175 -21.94 1.90 2.36
C ASP A 175 -21.70 2.47 0.94
N ASP A 176 -22.56 2.11 -0.01
CA ASP A 176 -22.48 2.58 -1.40
C ASP A 176 -22.70 4.11 -1.54
N GLN A 177 -23.13 4.79 -0.48
CA GLN A 177 -23.25 6.23 -0.38
C GLN A 177 -22.04 6.87 0.33
N PHE A 178 -20.96 6.10 0.55
CA PHE A 178 -19.73 6.51 1.24
C PHE A 178 -19.99 7.01 2.67
N GLN A 179 -21.07 6.53 3.30
CA GLN A 179 -21.37 6.82 4.70
C GLN A 179 -20.82 5.71 5.59
N VAL A 180 -20.31 6.10 6.76
CA VAL A 180 -19.82 5.16 7.76
C VAL A 180 -21.00 4.66 8.58
N VAL A 181 -21.40 3.42 8.34
CA VAL A 181 -22.50 2.75 9.03
C VAL A 181 -21.96 1.76 10.05
N GLN A 182 -22.56 1.73 11.24
CA GLN A 182 -22.16 0.81 12.30
C GLN A 182 -23.06 -0.41 12.32
N ALA A 183 -22.46 -1.58 12.50
CA ALA A 183 -23.16 -2.85 12.51
C ALA A 183 -22.60 -3.77 13.60
N TRP A 184 -23.49 -4.49 14.28
CA TRP A 184 -23.10 -5.56 15.19
C TRP A 184 -22.79 -6.82 14.39
N GLN A 185 -21.60 -7.38 14.58
CA GLN A 185 -21.22 -8.67 14.01
C GLN A 185 -21.08 -9.72 15.11
N PRO A 186 -21.74 -10.89 14.99
CA PRO A 186 -21.47 -11.99 15.88
C PRO A 186 -20.03 -12.48 15.67
N VAL A 187 -19.32 -12.74 16.75
CA VAL A 187 -17.93 -13.22 16.72
C VAL A 187 -17.66 -14.19 17.86
N SER A 188 -16.98 -15.29 17.53
CA SER A 188 -16.30 -16.16 18.48
C SER A 188 -14.80 -15.81 18.56
N GLU A 189 -14.06 -16.49 19.43
CA GLU A 189 -12.61 -16.34 19.50
C GLU A 189 -11.90 -16.71 18.18
N ALA A 190 -12.43 -17.70 17.46
CA ALA A 190 -11.88 -18.14 16.18
C ALA A 190 -12.07 -17.12 15.06
N ASP A 191 -13.12 -16.28 15.16
CA ASP A 191 -13.46 -15.29 14.14
C ASP A 191 -12.62 -14.02 14.24
N VAL A 192 -11.82 -13.87 15.31
CA VAL A 192 -11.02 -12.68 15.59
C VAL A 192 -9.54 -13.05 15.54
N GLN A 193 -8.85 -12.65 14.48
CA GLN A 193 -7.48 -13.09 14.19
C GLN A 193 -6.56 -11.92 13.91
N THR A 194 -5.37 -11.96 14.49
CA THR A 194 -4.25 -11.12 14.06
C THR A 194 -3.73 -11.58 12.70
N PRO A 195 -3.06 -10.71 11.90
CA PRO A 195 -2.41 -11.13 10.68
C PRO A 195 -1.46 -12.32 10.89
N ALA A 196 -0.68 -12.33 11.97
CA ALA A 196 0.24 -13.41 12.29
C ALA A 196 -0.47 -14.76 12.47
N GLU A 197 -1.67 -14.77 13.05
CA GLU A 197 -2.50 -15.98 13.18
C GLU A 197 -3.06 -16.42 11.82
N VAL A 198 -3.58 -15.48 11.01
CA VAL A 198 -4.08 -15.78 9.66
C VAL A 198 -2.99 -16.43 8.79
N TYR A 199 -1.77 -15.87 8.76
CA TYR A 199 -0.70 -16.46 7.96
C TYR A 199 -0.20 -17.80 8.51
N ARG A 200 -0.31 -18.04 9.82
CA ARG A 200 -0.01 -19.35 10.42
C ARG A 200 -1.03 -20.40 9.97
N GLU A 201 -2.32 -20.06 10.00
CA GLU A 201 -3.39 -20.92 9.50
C GLU A 201 -3.19 -21.26 8.02
N LEU A 202 -2.78 -20.29 7.18
CA LEU A 202 -2.48 -20.56 5.78
C LEU A 202 -1.32 -21.55 5.58
N ILE A 203 -0.31 -21.53 6.46
CA ILE A 203 0.76 -22.53 6.44
C ILE A 203 0.22 -23.91 6.81
N GLU A 204 -0.65 -23.98 7.82
CA GLU A 204 -1.32 -25.22 8.26
C GLU A 204 -2.26 -25.78 7.17
N ASP A 205 -2.90 -24.91 6.38
CA ASP A 205 -3.68 -25.25 5.18
C ASP A 205 -2.80 -25.79 4.03
N GLY A 206 -1.48 -25.78 4.17
CA GLY A 206 -0.52 -26.35 3.23
C GLY A 206 0.00 -25.39 2.16
N TYR A 207 -0.11 -24.08 2.37
CA TYR A 207 0.53 -23.08 1.52
C TYR A 207 1.99 -22.84 1.92
N ASP A 208 2.92 -22.80 0.95
CA ASP A 208 4.30 -22.34 1.20
C ASP A 208 4.36 -20.82 1.13
N ILE A 209 3.94 -20.20 2.23
CA ILE A 209 3.98 -18.76 2.44
C ILE A 209 4.87 -18.41 3.63
N ASP A 210 5.66 -17.35 3.44
CA ASP A 210 6.43 -16.70 4.48
C ASP A 210 5.92 -15.26 4.59
N TYR A 211 5.44 -14.86 5.77
CA TYR A 211 4.91 -13.53 6.04
C TYR A 211 5.90 -12.67 6.84
N LEU A 212 6.05 -11.40 6.43
CA LEU A 212 6.78 -10.39 7.18
C LEU A 212 6.02 -9.07 7.21
N ARG A 213 6.00 -8.45 8.39
CA ARG A 213 5.57 -7.07 8.58
C ARG A 213 6.75 -6.10 8.42
N VAL A 214 6.61 -5.13 7.52
CA VAL A 214 7.60 -4.05 7.28
C VAL A 214 6.86 -2.71 7.39
N PRO A 215 6.67 -2.18 8.61
CA PRO A 215 5.81 -1.01 8.83
C PRO A 215 6.44 0.25 8.25
N VAL A 216 5.89 0.71 7.12
CA VAL A 216 6.28 1.98 6.48
C VAL A 216 5.17 2.99 6.70
N THR A 217 5.57 4.18 7.16
CA THR A 217 4.63 5.29 7.38
C THR A 217 3.93 5.72 6.11
N ASP A 218 2.62 5.92 6.19
CA ASP A 218 1.85 6.26 5.00
C ASP A 218 2.32 7.58 4.41
N GLU A 219 2.28 7.68 3.08
CA GLU A 219 2.75 8.86 2.31
C GLU A 219 4.25 9.23 2.43
N LYS A 220 4.98 8.73 3.44
CA LYS A 220 6.40 9.01 3.65
C LYS A 220 7.34 8.07 2.90
N ALA A 221 8.62 8.44 2.85
CA ALA A 221 9.69 7.60 2.33
C ALA A 221 10.03 6.45 3.31
N PRO A 222 10.34 5.22 2.82
CA PRO A 222 10.90 4.17 3.66
C PRO A 222 12.19 4.65 4.34
N LYS A 223 12.37 4.26 5.60
CA LYS A 223 13.60 4.53 6.35
C LYS A 223 14.66 3.48 6.01
N GLY A 224 15.92 3.78 6.36
CA GLY A 224 17.05 2.91 6.04
C GLY A 224 16.84 1.44 6.46
N ARG A 225 16.29 1.23 7.66
CA ARG A 225 15.98 -0.12 8.19
C ARG A 225 14.97 -0.89 7.34
N ASP A 226 14.05 -0.19 6.68
CA ASP A 226 13.00 -0.82 5.87
C ASP A 226 13.62 -1.36 4.58
N PHE A 227 14.55 -0.62 3.98
CA PHE A 227 15.36 -1.10 2.87
C PHE A 227 16.20 -2.31 3.27
N ASP A 228 16.86 -2.28 4.42
CA ASP A 228 17.68 -3.40 4.91
C ASP A 228 16.85 -4.67 5.13
N ALA A 229 15.66 -4.53 5.71
CA ALA A 229 14.72 -5.64 5.88
C ALA A 229 14.31 -6.23 4.52
N LEU A 230 14.03 -5.39 3.53
CA LEU A 230 13.65 -5.81 2.19
C LEU A 230 14.82 -6.42 1.40
N ILE A 231 16.04 -5.88 1.51
CA ILE A 231 17.25 -6.49 0.94
C ILE A 231 17.42 -7.90 1.49
N LYS A 232 17.43 -8.06 2.82
CA LYS A 232 17.63 -9.34 3.48
C LYS A 232 16.66 -10.41 3.00
N ARG A 233 15.43 -10.00 2.68
CA ARG A 233 14.34 -10.92 2.31
C ARG A 233 14.21 -11.15 0.81
N CYS A 234 14.48 -10.14 -0.01
CA CYS A 234 14.23 -10.15 -1.45
C CYS A 234 15.50 -10.32 -2.29
N TRP A 235 16.70 -10.23 -1.71
CA TRP A 235 17.94 -10.51 -2.43
C TRP A 235 18.13 -12.02 -2.62
N LYS A 236 18.26 -12.46 -3.89
CA LYS A 236 18.41 -13.87 -4.27
C LYS A 236 17.39 -14.79 -3.53
N PRO A 237 16.07 -14.56 -3.69
CA PRO A 237 15.07 -15.36 -3.01
C PRO A 237 15.10 -16.81 -3.55
N PRO A 238 14.46 -17.78 -2.87
CA PRO A 238 14.36 -19.15 -3.37
C PRO A 238 13.93 -19.19 -4.84
N LYS A 239 14.51 -20.11 -5.62
CA LYS A 239 14.26 -20.17 -7.07
C LYS A 239 12.76 -20.28 -7.34
N GLY A 240 12.25 -19.36 -8.17
CA GLY A 240 10.84 -19.31 -8.53
C GLY A 240 9.92 -18.67 -7.49
N ALA A 241 10.43 -18.18 -6.36
CA ALA A 241 9.61 -17.53 -5.34
C ALA A 241 8.85 -16.31 -5.89
N ALA A 242 7.65 -16.07 -5.39
CA ALA A 242 6.90 -14.83 -5.61
C ALA A 242 7.18 -13.82 -4.50
N LEU A 243 7.43 -12.56 -4.85
CA LEU A 243 7.54 -11.45 -3.91
C LEU A 243 6.22 -10.67 -3.92
N VAL A 244 5.43 -10.77 -2.85
CA VAL A 244 4.13 -10.09 -2.75
C VAL A 244 4.24 -8.95 -1.74
N PHE A 245 3.76 -7.77 -2.13
CA PHE A 245 3.69 -6.58 -1.29
C PHE A 245 2.25 -6.13 -1.12
N ASN A 246 1.84 -5.79 0.10
CA ASN A 246 0.52 -5.20 0.33
C ASN A 246 0.55 -4.02 1.31
N CYS A 247 -0.44 -3.16 1.18
CA CYS A 247 -0.83 -2.15 2.18
C CYS A 247 -2.36 -2.11 2.22
N GLN A 248 -2.98 -1.05 2.75
CA GLN A 248 -4.45 -0.94 2.74
C GLN A 248 -5.00 -0.99 1.30
N MET A 249 -4.71 0.01 0.47
CA MET A 249 -5.28 0.12 -0.89
C MET A 249 -4.45 -0.54 -1.99
N GLY A 250 -3.26 -1.06 -1.69
CA GLY A 250 -2.38 -1.57 -2.74
C GLY A 250 -1.77 -0.48 -3.62
N ARG A 251 -1.75 0.79 -3.14
CA ARG A 251 -1.34 1.98 -3.91
C ARG A 251 0.07 2.46 -3.53
N GLY A 252 0.23 3.40 -2.59
CA GLY A 252 1.52 4.06 -2.30
C GLY A 252 2.59 3.10 -1.77
N ARG A 253 2.41 2.64 -0.53
CA ARG A 253 3.35 1.72 0.16
C ARG A 253 3.59 0.42 -0.61
N THR A 254 2.53 -0.17 -1.18
CA THR A 254 2.64 -1.38 -2.02
C THR A 254 3.51 -1.14 -3.25
N THR A 255 3.26 -0.06 -4.00
CA THR A 255 4.05 0.25 -5.20
C THR A 255 5.50 0.53 -4.84
N THR A 256 5.77 1.20 -3.72
CA THR A 256 7.14 1.38 -3.19
C THR A 256 7.84 0.04 -2.94
N GLY A 257 7.17 -0.91 -2.28
CA GLY A 257 7.70 -2.27 -2.08
C GLY A 257 7.95 -3.01 -3.40
N MET A 258 7.02 -2.92 -4.35
CA MET A 258 7.19 -3.50 -5.69
C MET A 258 8.39 -2.91 -6.45
N VAL A 259 8.61 -1.59 -6.36
CA VAL A 259 9.77 -0.92 -6.98
C VAL A 259 11.07 -1.41 -6.36
N ILE A 260 11.15 -1.50 -5.03
CA ILE A 260 12.32 -2.04 -4.32
C ILE A 260 12.58 -3.50 -4.73
N GLY A 261 11.54 -4.34 -4.73
CA GLY A 261 11.64 -5.73 -5.16
C GLY A 261 12.08 -5.86 -6.63
N THR A 262 11.61 -4.97 -7.50
CA THR A 262 12.00 -4.89 -8.92
C THR A 262 13.48 -4.56 -9.07
N LEU A 263 13.97 -3.52 -8.37
CA LEU A 263 15.39 -3.15 -8.40
C LEU A 263 16.30 -4.29 -7.93
N LEU A 264 15.93 -4.96 -6.84
CA LEU A 264 16.67 -6.11 -6.31
C LEU A 264 16.64 -7.30 -7.29
N ALA A 265 15.49 -7.61 -7.89
CA ALA A 265 15.37 -8.70 -8.86
C ALA A 265 16.20 -8.45 -10.12
N LEU A 266 16.17 -7.22 -10.66
CA LEU A 266 16.98 -6.83 -11.81
C LEU A 266 18.48 -6.95 -11.49
N ARG A 267 18.90 -6.46 -10.32
CA ARG A 267 20.30 -6.53 -9.90
C ARG A 267 20.78 -7.97 -9.70
N ALA A 268 19.99 -8.80 -9.03
CA ALA A 268 20.31 -10.21 -8.83
C ALA A 268 20.40 -10.97 -10.17
N GLY A 269 19.50 -10.67 -11.12
CA GLY A 269 19.53 -11.25 -12.47
C GLY A 269 20.79 -10.87 -13.26
N LEU A 270 21.24 -9.62 -13.17
CA LEU A 270 22.51 -9.18 -13.78
C LEU A 270 23.72 -9.88 -13.16
N ALA A 271 23.73 -10.03 -11.83
CA ALA A 271 24.81 -10.72 -11.12
C ALA A 271 24.92 -12.21 -11.53
N ALA A 272 23.78 -12.89 -11.72
CA ALA A 272 23.75 -14.28 -12.17
C ALA A 272 24.35 -14.44 -13.58
N ARG A 273 23.95 -13.58 -14.54
CA ARG A 273 24.48 -13.62 -15.92
C ARG A 273 25.97 -13.35 -16.00
N ALA A 274 26.47 -12.36 -15.24
CA ALA A 274 27.90 -12.07 -15.17
C ALA A 274 28.71 -13.21 -14.52
N GLY A 275 28.07 -14.08 -13.72
CA GLY A 275 28.66 -15.32 -13.22
C GLY A 275 28.74 -16.41 -14.29
N GLU A 276 27.66 -16.59 -15.06
CA GLU A 276 27.57 -17.57 -16.16
C GLU A 276 28.52 -17.25 -17.33
N GLU A 277 28.70 -15.97 -17.69
CA GLU A 277 29.67 -15.54 -18.71
C GLU A 277 31.12 -15.80 -18.27
N ARG A 278 31.41 -15.63 -16.97
CA ARG A 278 32.75 -15.91 -16.40
C ARG A 278 33.07 -17.41 -16.35
N THR A 279 32.07 -18.27 -16.16
CA THR A 279 32.26 -19.73 -16.13
C THR A 279 32.26 -20.38 -17.51
N SER A 280 31.64 -19.75 -18.51
CA SER A 280 31.54 -20.29 -19.88
C SER A 280 32.72 -19.94 -20.81
N GLY A 281 33.72 -19.18 -20.34
CA GLY A 281 34.98 -18.95 -21.08
C GLY A 281 34.85 -18.13 -22.37
N ALA A 282 33.66 -17.59 -22.68
CA ALA A 282 33.46 -16.70 -23.82
C ALA A 282 33.92 -15.28 -23.45
N GLY A 283 35.22 -15.02 -23.59
CA GLY A 283 35.81 -13.70 -23.42
C GLY A 283 35.31 -12.69 -24.45
N ALA A 284 34.14 -12.11 -24.24
CA ALA A 284 33.80 -10.84 -24.86
C ALA A 284 34.59 -9.74 -24.15
N LYS A 285 35.47 -9.04 -24.87
CA LYS A 285 36.17 -7.86 -24.37
C LYS A 285 35.13 -6.81 -23.97
N VAL A 286 34.87 -6.66 -22.68
CA VAL A 286 34.07 -5.56 -22.14
C VAL A 286 34.94 -4.31 -22.16
N GLU A 287 34.54 -3.32 -22.97
CA GLU A 287 35.18 -2.00 -22.95
C GLU A 287 34.98 -1.33 -21.58
N PRO A 288 36.02 -0.69 -21.00
CA PRO A 288 35.89 0.01 -19.72
C PRO A 288 34.97 1.22 -19.93
N GLY A 289 33.74 1.16 -19.40
CA GLY A 289 32.74 2.24 -19.51
C GLY A 289 31.39 1.84 -20.10
N ALA A 290 31.22 0.59 -20.54
CA ALA A 290 29.94 0.11 -21.05
C ALA A 290 28.91 -0.07 -19.91
N ARG A 291 27.78 0.63 -20.02
CA ARG A 291 26.63 0.54 -19.10
C ARG A 291 26.07 -0.88 -19.12
N PRO A 292 25.66 -1.48 -17.98
CA PRO A 292 24.83 -2.68 -18.01
C PRO A 292 23.47 -2.30 -18.63
N SER A 293 23.27 -2.64 -19.91
CA SER A 293 22.00 -2.41 -20.61
C SER A 293 21.07 -3.60 -20.38
N ILE A 294 19.97 -3.37 -19.64
CA ILE A 294 18.85 -4.32 -19.63
C ILE A 294 18.25 -4.32 -21.06
N PRO A 295 18.19 -5.46 -21.76
CA PRO A 295 17.67 -5.51 -23.13
C PRO A 295 16.26 -4.93 -23.20
N ARG A 296 15.98 -4.07 -24.19
CA ARG A 296 14.62 -3.51 -24.44
C ARG A 296 13.54 -4.60 -24.50
N SER A 297 13.88 -5.78 -25.01
CA SER A 297 13.00 -6.96 -25.07
C SER A 297 12.51 -7.47 -23.71
N PHE A 298 13.13 -7.06 -22.60
CA PHE A 298 12.63 -7.34 -21.25
C PHE A 298 11.39 -6.49 -20.90
N TRP A 299 11.25 -5.32 -21.53
CA TRP A 299 10.25 -4.30 -21.22
C TRP A 299 9.18 -4.13 -22.29
N ASP A 300 9.20 -4.94 -23.36
CA ASP A 300 8.17 -4.94 -24.41
C ASP A 300 6.86 -5.58 -23.88
N GLY A 301 6.24 -4.93 -22.88
CA GLY A 301 4.84 -5.07 -22.49
C GLY A 301 3.96 -4.07 -23.25
N PRO A 302 2.62 -4.18 -23.18
CA PRO A 302 1.72 -3.45 -24.08
C PRO A 302 1.81 -1.92 -23.93
N PRO A 303 1.39 -1.15 -24.96
CA PRO A 303 1.70 0.26 -25.11
C PRO A 303 1.24 1.15 -23.95
N GLN A 304 2.04 2.17 -23.70
CA GLN A 304 1.97 3.17 -22.65
C GLN A 304 0.78 4.15 -22.79
N GLN A 305 -0.45 3.66 -22.93
CA GLN A 305 -1.66 4.47 -23.17
C GLN A 305 -2.76 4.36 -22.09
N ALA A 306 -2.41 4.04 -20.84
CA ALA A 306 -3.40 3.96 -19.74
C ALA A 306 -3.22 4.99 -18.62
N LEU A 307 -2.50 6.10 -18.86
CA LEU A 307 -2.34 7.19 -17.89
C LEU A 307 -3.32 8.33 -18.21
N GLY A 308 -4.53 8.23 -17.68
CA GLY A 308 -5.56 9.25 -17.81
C GLY A 308 -6.79 9.01 -16.96
N ALA A 309 -6.65 8.32 -15.82
CA ALA A 309 -7.77 8.20 -14.88
C ALA A 309 -7.75 9.40 -13.92
N PRO A 310 -8.84 10.18 -13.78
CA PRO A 310 -8.98 11.09 -12.67
C PRO A 310 -8.92 10.31 -11.35
N PHE A 311 -8.42 10.95 -10.30
CA PHE A 311 -8.34 10.37 -8.95
C PHE A 311 -9.75 10.02 -8.42
N PRO A 312 -9.89 9.04 -7.49
CA PRO A 312 -11.17 8.76 -6.83
C PRO A 312 -11.74 10.01 -6.12
N ASP A 313 -13.06 10.18 -6.13
CA ASP A 313 -13.74 11.42 -5.69
C ASP A 313 -13.54 11.79 -4.22
N TRP A 314 -13.24 10.84 -3.33
CA TRP A 314 -12.88 11.16 -1.93
C TRP A 314 -11.48 11.83 -1.81
N PHE A 315 -10.67 11.76 -2.86
CA PHE A 315 -9.44 12.54 -3.04
C PHE A 315 -9.73 13.98 -3.52
N ALA A 316 -10.99 14.29 -3.84
CA ALA A 316 -11.50 15.56 -4.33
C ALA A 316 -12.55 16.15 -3.35
N ALA A 317 -12.22 16.27 -2.08
CA ALA A 317 -13.07 17.00 -1.13
C ALA A 317 -12.83 18.51 -1.22
N ALA A 318 -13.46 19.17 -2.21
CA ALA A 318 -14.14 20.47 -2.09
C ALA A 318 -14.93 20.79 -3.39
N PRO A 319 -16.13 21.37 -3.30
CA PRO A 319 -17.07 21.42 -4.43
C PRO A 319 -16.79 22.58 -5.39
N GLY A 320 -17.02 22.34 -6.68
CA GLY A 320 -17.44 23.39 -7.62
C GLY A 320 -16.77 23.39 -8.99
N GLY A 321 -17.62 23.52 -10.03
CA GLY A 321 -17.27 24.15 -11.31
C GLY A 321 -16.94 23.19 -12.44
N ALA A 322 -17.93 22.89 -13.27
CA ALA A 322 -17.70 22.45 -14.63
C ALA A 322 -17.23 23.66 -15.45
N ASP A 323 -16.14 23.53 -16.21
CA ASP A 323 -15.88 24.40 -17.36
C ASP A 323 -15.40 23.53 -18.54
N GLU A 324 -16.16 23.64 -19.61
CA GLU A 324 -15.88 23.21 -20.97
C GLU A 324 -14.95 24.24 -21.60
N ASP A 325 -13.81 23.82 -22.17
CA ASP A 325 -13.22 24.35 -23.42
C ASP A 325 -11.79 23.81 -23.61
N ALA A 326 -11.64 22.83 -24.50
CA ALA A 326 -10.34 22.30 -24.91
C ALA A 326 -9.92 22.90 -26.26
N SER A 327 -8.91 23.76 -26.25
CA SER A 327 -8.18 24.23 -27.44
C SER A 327 -6.85 23.46 -27.63
N PRO A 328 -6.29 23.38 -28.86
CA PRO A 328 -5.30 22.37 -29.22
C PRO A 328 -3.89 22.69 -28.70
N ALA A 329 -3.19 21.63 -28.28
CA ALA A 329 -1.92 21.67 -27.54
C ALA A 329 -0.74 22.24 -28.35
N ALA A 330 -0.05 23.23 -27.77
CA ALA A 330 1.26 23.70 -28.21
C ALA A 330 2.37 22.71 -27.84
N SER A 331 3.47 22.70 -28.61
CA SER A 331 4.67 21.89 -28.34
C SER A 331 5.20 22.14 -26.92
N PRO A 332 5.64 21.10 -26.18
CA PRO A 332 6.01 21.26 -24.78
C PRO A 332 7.24 22.16 -24.63
N ASP A 333 7.14 23.13 -23.72
CA ASP A 333 8.26 23.92 -23.24
C ASP A 333 9.35 22.97 -22.68
N VAL A 334 10.63 23.27 -22.98
CA VAL A 334 11.77 22.43 -22.58
C VAL A 334 11.84 22.30 -21.06
N GLY A 335 11.47 23.36 -20.33
CA GLY A 335 11.37 23.31 -18.88
C GLY A 335 10.30 22.33 -18.40
N GLU A 336 9.10 22.41 -18.97
CA GLU A 336 8.00 21.50 -18.60
C GLU A 336 8.36 20.04 -18.90
N ALA A 337 9.06 19.75 -20.00
CA ALA A 337 9.53 18.41 -20.33
C ALA A 337 10.55 17.86 -19.29
N GLU A 338 11.45 18.70 -18.78
CA GLU A 338 12.42 18.31 -17.73
C GLU A 338 11.72 18.03 -16.40
N LEU A 339 10.72 18.83 -16.03
CA LEU A 339 9.88 18.58 -14.85
C LEU A 339 9.10 17.28 -15.03
N GLN A 340 8.54 17.06 -16.22
CA GLN A 340 7.80 15.83 -16.55
C GLN A 340 8.69 14.58 -16.46
N ALA A 341 9.98 14.71 -16.81
CA ALA A 341 10.98 13.67 -16.63
C ALA A 341 11.40 13.44 -15.16
N GLY A 342 10.90 14.27 -14.22
CA GLY A 342 11.21 14.19 -12.79
C GLY A 342 12.58 14.77 -12.44
N ASN A 343 13.09 15.74 -13.22
CA ASN A 343 14.37 16.39 -12.98
C ASN A 343 14.22 17.62 -12.06
N TRP A 344 13.50 17.48 -10.94
CA TRP A 344 13.33 18.54 -9.95
C TRP A 344 14.65 18.93 -9.27
N GLY A 345 14.74 20.14 -8.71
CA GLY A 345 15.96 20.69 -8.10
C GLY A 345 16.59 19.78 -7.03
N ALA A 346 15.76 19.13 -6.21
CA ALA A 346 16.24 18.14 -5.24
C ALA A 346 16.85 16.90 -5.90
N VAL A 347 16.22 16.41 -6.97
CA VAL A 347 16.71 15.26 -7.74
C VAL A 347 17.99 15.63 -8.47
N ARG A 348 18.05 16.75 -9.17
CA ARG A 348 19.27 17.21 -9.86
C ARG A 348 20.44 17.36 -8.90
N SER A 349 20.19 17.89 -7.69
CA SER A 349 21.20 17.96 -6.62
C SER A 349 21.68 16.57 -6.18
N LEU A 350 20.77 15.62 -6.02
CA LEU A 350 21.12 14.22 -5.73
C LEU A 350 21.99 13.59 -6.83
N LEU A 351 21.60 13.73 -8.09
CA LEU A 351 22.31 13.11 -9.21
C LEU A 351 23.77 13.57 -9.30
N ARG A 352 24.06 14.82 -8.92
CA ARG A 352 25.43 15.37 -8.91
C ARG A 352 26.33 14.75 -7.84
N VAL A 353 25.77 14.27 -6.72
CA VAL A 353 26.54 13.70 -5.60
C VAL A 353 26.59 12.17 -5.62
N LEU A 354 25.74 11.52 -6.42
CA LEU A 354 25.75 10.06 -6.60
C LEU A 354 26.71 9.67 -7.73
N GLU A 355 27.59 8.71 -7.45
CA GLU A 355 28.34 8.03 -8.49
C GLU A 355 27.36 7.29 -9.42
N GLY A 356 27.38 7.63 -10.72
CA GLY A 356 26.43 7.08 -11.68
C GLY A 356 24.98 7.53 -11.49
N GLY A 357 24.72 8.65 -10.79
CA GLY A 357 23.38 9.11 -10.42
C GLY A 357 22.35 9.08 -11.55
N ALA A 358 22.70 9.59 -12.75
CA ALA A 358 21.81 9.59 -13.91
C ALA A 358 21.39 8.17 -14.35
N ALA A 359 22.32 7.20 -14.28
CA ALA A 359 22.00 5.81 -14.59
C ALA A 359 21.10 5.19 -13.51
N SER A 360 21.38 5.46 -12.24
CA SER A 360 20.56 5.01 -11.10
C SER A 360 19.12 5.53 -11.19
N LYS A 361 18.94 6.81 -11.55
CA LYS A 361 17.62 7.39 -11.83
C LYS A 361 16.94 6.72 -13.02
N ALA A 362 17.65 6.52 -14.13
CA ALA A 362 17.05 5.88 -15.31
C ALA A 362 16.56 4.46 -15.00
N VAL A 363 17.30 3.69 -14.21
CA VAL A 363 16.88 2.36 -13.75
C VAL A 363 15.67 2.44 -12.82
N LEU A 364 15.65 3.41 -11.89
CA LEU A 364 14.49 3.63 -11.04
C LEU A 364 13.24 4.01 -11.85
N ASP A 365 13.38 4.91 -12.82
CA ASP A 365 12.27 5.38 -13.66
C ASP A 365 11.63 4.22 -14.43
N MET A 366 12.44 3.32 -14.98
CA MET A 366 11.94 2.08 -15.60
C MET A 366 11.18 1.20 -14.60
N ALA A 367 11.69 1.04 -13.38
CA ALA A 367 11.01 0.27 -12.33
C ALA A 367 9.69 0.93 -11.90
N LEU A 368 9.66 2.26 -11.78
CA LEU A 368 8.44 3.02 -11.48
C LEU A 368 7.39 2.86 -12.58
N ASP A 369 7.81 2.92 -13.83
CA ASP A 369 6.91 2.77 -14.98
C ASP A 369 6.34 1.35 -15.05
N ALA A 370 7.15 0.33 -14.80
CA ALA A 370 6.71 -1.07 -14.72
C ALA A 370 5.75 -1.34 -13.55
N CYS A 371 5.80 -0.53 -12.48
CA CYS A 371 4.92 -0.64 -11.30
C CYS A 371 3.72 0.32 -11.33
N ALA A 372 3.53 1.10 -12.40
CA ALA A 372 2.61 2.24 -12.46
C ALA A 372 1.10 1.91 -12.45
N GLY A 373 0.71 0.63 -12.40
CA GLY A 373 -0.68 0.19 -12.55
C GLY A 373 -1.69 0.81 -11.56
N MET A 374 -1.22 1.29 -10.40
CA MET A 374 -2.05 2.07 -9.45
C MET A 374 -1.65 3.54 -9.37
N GLN A 375 -0.35 3.83 -9.33
CA GLN A 375 0.18 5.17 -9.24
C GLN A 375 1.63 5.17 -9.70
N ASN A 376 2.02 6.18 -10.48
CA ASN A 376 3.42 6.48 -10.73
C ASN A 376 3.84 7.65 -9.83
N LEU A 377 4.98 7.50 -9.15
CA LEU A 377 5.45 8.50 -8.19
C LEU A 377 5.76 9.84 -8.86
N ARG A 378 6.31 9.81 -10.09
CA ARG A 378 6.68 11.03 -10.81
C ARG A 378 5.45 11.82 -11.25
N THR A 379 4.46 11.15 -11.82
CA THR A 379 3.20 11.78 -12.22
C THR A 379 2.41 12.29 -11.02
N ALA A 380 2.49 11.62 -9.87
CA ALA A 380 1.85 12.08 -8.64
C ALA A 380 2.45 13.40 -8.15
N ILE A 381 3.78 13.53 -8.13
CA ILE A 381 4.47 14.78 -7.74
C ILE A 381 4.05 15.94 -8.65
N LEU A 382 4.00 15.72 -9.97
CA LEU A 382 3.53 16.74 -10.92
C LEU A 382 2.08 17.15 -10.66
N ALA A 383 1.19 16.17 -10.48
CA ALA A 383 -0.21 16.47 -10.21
C ALA A 383 -0.41 17.31 -8.93
N TYR A 384 0.40 17.07 -7.88
CA TYR A 384 0.38 17.94 -6.70
C TYR A 384 0.92 19.33 -6.98
N ARG A 385 2.02 19.44 -7.74
CA ARG A 385 2.57 20.72 -8.19
C ARG A 385 1.53 21.55 -8.94
N ASP A 386 0.85 20.95 -9.90
CA ASP A 386 -0.14 21.64 -10.73
C ASP A 386 -1.33 22.09 -9.88
N ARG A 387 -1.85 21.23 -8.98
CA ARG A 387 -2.93 21.59 -8.05
C ARG A 387 -2.54 22.75 -7.14
N MET A 388 -1.30 22.78 -6.64
CA MET A 388 -0.82 23.89 -5.80
C MET A 388 -0.82 25.23 -6.54
N ALA A 389 -0.55 25.23 -7.86
CA ALA A 389 -0.51 26.45 -8.66
C ALA A 389 -1.89 27.12 -8.76
N TYR A 390 -2.97 26.33 -8.75
CA TYR A 390 -4.35 26.82 -8.85
C TYR A 390 -5.08 26.93 -7.50
N GLU A 391 -4.57 26.30 -6.44
CA GLU A 391 -5.19 26.35 -5.11
C GLU A 391 -5.08 27.76 -4.51
N ARG A 392 -6.22 28.36 -4.18
CA ARG A 392 -6.32 29.74 -3.65
C ARG A 392 -6.27 29.78 -2.13
N ASN A 393 -6.65 28.69 -1.45
CA ASN A 393 -6.62 28.61 0.00
C ASN A 393 -5.20 28.26 0.50
N ASP A 394 -4.58 29.16 1.25
CA ASP A 394 -3.20 28.99 1.73
C ASP A 394 -3.00 27.76 2.62
N ALA A 395 -3.97 27.43 3.48
CA ALA A 395 -3.88 26.27 4.35
C ALA A 395 -3.93 24.96 3.54
N ARG A 396 -4.83 24.88 2.54
CA ARG A 396 -4.89 23.74 1.62
C ARG A 396 -3.65 23.65 0.74
N ARG A 397 -3.14 24.78 0.24
CA ARG A 397 -1.89 24.83 -0.52
C ARG A 397 -0.71 24.33 0.31
N GLY A 398 -0.63 24.70 1.59
CA GLY A 398 0.37 24.20 2.54
C GLY A 398 0.26 22.69 2.79
N ALA A 399 -0.96 22.16 2.91
CA ALA A 399 -1.18 20.71 3.05
C ALA A 399 -0.75 19.95 1.77
N LEU A 400 -1.13 20.45 0.59
CA LEU A 400 -0.70 19.87 -0.70
C LEU A 400 0.83 19.90 -0.85
N LEU A 401 1.48 20.99 -0.45
CA LEU A 401 2.93 21.12 -0.47
C LEU A 401 3.59 20.07 0.42
N THR A 402 3.09 19.89 1.64
CA THR A 402 3.60 18.89 2.58
C THR A 402 3.57 17.50 1.96
N VAL A 403 2.43 17.07 1.41
CA VAL A 403 2.32 15.76 0.75
C VAL A 403 3.23 15.67 -0.48
N CYS A 404 3.31 16.73 -1.28
CA CYS A 404 4.18 16.77 -2.47
C CYS A 404 5.65 16.53 -2.10
N LEU A 405 6.13 17.16 -1.02
CA LEU A 405 7.50 17.00 -0.52
C LEU A 405 7.76 15.59 0.02
N GLU A 406 6.80 14.96 0.69
CA GLU A 406 6.93 13.56 1.15
C GLU A 406 7.07 12.59 -0.04
N TYR A 407 6.32 12.83 -1.13
CA TYR A 407 6.44 12.07 -2.36
C TYR A 407 7.80 12.31 -3.05
N LEU A 408 8.28 13.57 -3.05
CA LEU A 408 9.60 13.92 -3.57
C LEU A 408 10.72 13.27 -2.74
N GLU A 409 10.63 13.26 -1.41
CA GLU A 409 11.58 12.57 -0.51
C GLU A 409 11.60 11.07 -0.80
N ARG A 410 10.43 10.46 -1.04
CA ARG A 410 10.33 9.05 -1.41
C ARG A 410 11.04 8.78 -2.74
N TYR A 411 10.83 9.62 -3.75
CA TYR A 411 11.51 9.46 -5.04
C TYR A 411 13.03 9.62 -4.91
N TYR A 412 13.46 10.67 -4.19
CA TYR A 412 14.86 10.91 -3.84
C TYR A 412 15.49 9.69 -3.16
N SER A 413 14.82 9.14 -2.14
CA SER A 413 15.31 7.98 -1.38
C SER A 413 15.42 6.72 -2.24
N LEU A 414 14.46 6.52 -3.15
CA LEU A 414 14.50 5.41 -4.10
C LEU A 414 15.63 5.55 -5.13
N ILE A 415 15.99 6.77 -5.56
CA ILE A 415 17.15 7.00 -6.45
C ILE A 415 18.44 6.68 -5.70
N ALA A 416 18.58 7.15 -4.46
CA ALA A 416 19.72 6.85 -3.62
C ALA A 416 19.87 5.33 -3.39
N PHE A 417 18.75 4.64 -3.12
CA PHE A 417 18.71 3.19 -3.00
C PHE A 417 19.10 2.47 -4.30
N ALA A 418 18.56 2.90 -5.45
CA ALA A 418 18.94 2.35 -6.76
C ALA A 418 20.44 2.51 -7.04
N SER A 419 21.04 3.63 -6.61
CA SER A 419 22.49 3.86 -6.71
C SER A 419 23.29 2.95 -5.79
N TYR A 420 22.81 2.71 -4.57
CA TYR A 420 23.45 1.82 -3.62
C TYR A 420 23.45 0.36 -4.11
N VAL A 421 22.29 -0.19 -4.50
CA VAL A 421 22.22 -1.58 -5.03
C VAL A 421 22.85 -1.71 -6.42
N GLY A 422 22.96 -0.59 -7.15
CA GLY A 422 23.59 -0.50 -8.45
C GLY A 422 25.12 -0.49 -8.42
N ALA A 423 25.73 -0.26 -7.24
CA ALA A 423 27.18 -0.09 -7.10
C ALA A 423 27.95 -1.30 -7.68
N PRO A 424 29.11 -1.08 -8.33
CA PRO A 424 29.94 -2.17 -8.83
C PRO A 424 30.28 -3.16 -7.71
N GLY A 425 30.12 -4.46 -7.96
CA GLY A 425 30.45 -5.50 -6.98
C GLY A 425 29.48 -5.65 -5.81
N TYR A 426 28.36 -4.90 -5.76
CA TYR A 426 27.35 -5.02 -4.70
C TYR A 426 26.92 -6.47 -4.46
N ASP A 427 27.17 -6.96 -3.25
CA ASP A 427 26.58 -8.14 -2.63
C ASP A 427 26.27 -7.81 -1.14
N PRO A 428 25.02 -7.94 -0.68
CA PRO A 428 24.65 -7.62 0.69
C PRO A 428 25.30 -8.52 1.75
N GLY A 429 25.89 -9.66 1.38
CA GLY A 429 26.59 -10.53 2.33
C GLY A 429 27.79 -9.85 3.02
N ASP A 430 28.45 -8.93 2.32
CA ASP A 430 29.63 -8.20 2.80
C ASP A 430 29.35 -6.70 3.04
N ASP A 431 28.09 -6.27 2.89
CA ASP A 431 27.70 -4.86 2.91
C ASP A 431 27.22 -4.40 4.30
N PRO A 432 27.57 -3.17 4.75
CA PRO A 432 27.10 -2.61 6.02
C PRO A 432 25.58 -2.33 6.12
N GLY A 433 24.84 -2.48 5.03
CA GLY A 433 23.41 -2.16 4.90
C GLY A 433 23.18 -0.73 4.37
N TYR A 434 22.03 -0.54 3.71
CA TYR A 434 21.59 0.76 3.21
C TYR A 434 21.39 1.76 4.34
N ALA A 435 20.90 1.36 5.52
CA ALA A 435 20.74 2.29 6.63
C ALA A 435 22.08 2.92 7.04
N ARG A 436 23.13 2.10 7.13
CA ARG A 436 24.47 2.56 7.49
C ARG A 436 25.12 3.34 6.35
N TRP A 437 25.00 2.85 5.12
CA TRP A 437 25.51 3.54 3.93
C TRP A 437 24.91 4.94 3.80
N SER A 438 23.58 5.07 3.88
CA SER A 438 22.89 6.35 3.73
C SER A 438 23.22 7.31 4.88
N ALA A 439 23.36 6.82 6.11
CA ALA A 439 23.76 7.63 7.27
C ALA A 439 25.19 8.18 7.18
N GLN A 440 26.11 7.47 6.53
CA GLN A 440 27.50 7.93 6.36
C GLN A 440 27.65 9.02 5.30
N ARG A 441 26.68 9.16 4.40
CA ARG A 441 26.69 10.13 3.30
C ARG A 441 25.93 11.40 3.68
N ARG A 442 26.57 12.23 4.52
CA ARG A 442 25.98 13.48 5.04
C ARG A 442 25.53 14.43 3.93
N GLU A 443 26.15 14.37 2.75
CA GLU A 443 25.74 15.12 1.58
C GLU A 443 24.30 14.81 1.15
N LEU A 444 23.84 13.55 1.31
CA LEU A 444 22.47 13.17 0.98
C LEU A 444 21.46 13.79 1.94
N ALA A 445 21.76 13.77 3.24
CA ALA A 445 20.90 14.37 4.27
C ALA A 445 20.86 15.90 4.15
N SER A 446 22.01 16.53 3.86
CA SER A 446 22.11 17.98 3.71
C SER A 446 21.28 18.52 2.55
N ILE A 447 21.20 17.78 1.43
CA ILE A 447 20.32 18.16 0.30
C ILE A 447 18.86 18.14 0.73
N LEU A 448 18.42 17.07 1.42
CA LEU A 448 17.03 16.97 1.90
C LEU A 448 16.69 18.08 2.88
N GLU A 449 17.56 18.35 3.85
CA GLU A 449 17.35 19.42 4.83
C GLU A 449 17.28 20.80 4.15
N ARG A 450 18.26 21.11 3.31
CA ARG A 450 18.32 22.41 2.62
C ARG A 450 17.15 22.62 1.66
N LEU A 451 16.74 21.60 0.91
CA LEU A 451 15.72 21.79 -0.14
C LEU A 451 14.32 21.49 0.37
N LEU A 452 14.08 20.39 1.08
CA LEU A 452 12.72 20.05 1.49
C LEU A 452 12.26 20.84 2.72
N ARG A 453 13.17 21.28 3.61
CA ARG A 453 12.79 22.05 4.80
C ARG A 453 13.01 23.55 4.66
N MET A 454 14.14 23.96 4.10
CA MET A 454 14.50 25.38 4.06
C MET A 454 14.07 26.10 2.77
N ASN A 455 13.96 25.40 1.63
CA ASN A 455 13.49 26.00 0.38
C ASN A 455 12.62 25.04 -0.48
N PRO A 456 11.40 24.72 -0.04
CA PRO A 456 10.52 23.74 -0.69
C PRO A 456 10.21 24.03 -2.16
N LEU A 457 10.10 25.31 -2.53
CA LEU A 457 9.81 25.69 -3.91
C LEU A 457 11.00 25.41 -4.83
N ALA A 458 12.23 25.66 -4.38
CA ALA A 458 13.43 25.28 -5.13
C ALA A 458 13.59 23.76 -5.24
N ALA A 459 13.10 22.99 -4.27
CA ALA A 459 13.10 21.53 -4.35
C ALA A 459 12.29 21.01 -5.55
N LEU A 460 11.20 21.70 -5.89
CA LEU A 460 10.23 21.35 -6.94
C LEU A 460 10.44 22.09 -8.27
N ALA A 461 11.26 23.14 -8.29
CA ALA A 461 11.59 23.89 -9.50
C ALA A 461 12.67 23.19 -10.33
N LEU A 462 12.82 23.63 -11.58
CA LEU A 462 14.09 23.47 -12.29
C LEU A 462 15.04 24.48 -11.66
N ASP A 463 16.07 24.00 -10.99
CA ASP A 463 17.10 24.88 -10.44
C ASP A 463 17.80 25.56 -11.63
N ASP A 464 17.53 26.84 -11.86
CA ASP A 464 18.29 27.69 -12.79
C ASP A 464 19.69 27.81 -12.20
N GLY A 465 20.62 27.00 -12.71
CA GLY A 465 22.03 27.16 -12.38
C GLY A 465 22.53 28.51 -12.89
N GLY A 466 22.34 29.57 -12.11
CA GLY A 466 22.78 30.93 -12.47
C GLY A 466 22.11 32.02 -11.64
N GLY A 467 22.75 32.40 -10.53
CA GLY A 467 22.29 33.54 -9.72
C GLY A 467 23.18 33.85 -8.52
N GLY A 468 24.50 33.74 -8.70
CA GLY A 468 25.43 34.42 -7.81
C GLY A 468 25.49 35.90 -8.19
N GLY A 469 25.08 36.76 -7.27
CA GLY A 469 25.30 38.20 -7.26
C GLY A 469 25.43 38.65 -5.82
#